data_AF-A0A5P8W0C1-F1
#
_entry.id   AF-A0A5P8W0C1-F1
#
_cell.length_a   1.000
_cell.length_b   1.000
_cell.length_c   1.000
_cell.angle_alpha   90.00
_cell.angle_beta   90.00
_cell.angle_gamma   90.00
#
_symmetry.space_group_name_H-M   'P 1'
#
loop_
_entity.id
_entity.type
_entity.pdbx_description
1 polymer ?
#
loop_
_entity_poly.entity_id
_entity_poly.type
_entity_poly.pdbx_seq_one_letter_code
_entity_poly.pdbx_strand_id
1 'polypeptide(L)' 'MNSPTDEQAALIRITLEGTKMSYPDRYDQENLLNLHKAKMSLEQAVDLLSQ' A
#
# COMPACT_ATOMS: atom_id res chain seq x y z
N MET A 1 -11.78 2.83 7.36
CA MET A 1 -11.44 1.85 6.30
C MET A 1 -10.44 0.83 6.86
N ASN A 2 -10.48 -0.44 6.45
CA ASN A 2 -9.63 -1.51 7.01
C ASN A 2 -8.13 -1.21 6.87
N SER A 3 -7.37 -1.49 7.92
CA SER A 3 -5.90 -1.40 7.92
C SER A 3 -5.28 -2.64 7.26
N PRO A 4 -4.04 -2.55 6.74
CA PRO A 4 -3.29 -3.74 6.31
C PRO A 4 -3.16 -4.77 7.44
N THR A 5 -3.11 -6.05 7.10
CA THR A 5 -2.65 -7.08 8.06
C THR A 5 -1.16 -6.90 8.36
N ASP A 6 -0.65 -7.58 9.39
CA ASP A 6 0.76 -7.51 9.76
C ASP A 6 1.68 -7.95 8.60
N GLU A 7 1.29 -8.99 7.86
CA GLU A 7 2.02 -9.45 6.68
C GLU A 7 1.99 -8.43 5.55
N GLN A 8 0.83 -7.81 5.31
CA GLN A 8 0.69 -6.76 4.30
C GLN A 8 1.51 -5.52 4.68
N ALA A 9 1.50 -5.13 5.96
CA ALA A 9 2.29 -4.01 6.46
C ALA A 9 3.80 -4.28 6.31
N ALA A 10 4.26 -5.49 6.65
CA ALA A 10 5.63 -5.91 6.42
C ALA A 10 6.00 -5.88 4.94
N LEU A 11 5.14 -6.40 4.06
CA LEU A 11 5.36 -6.41 2.61
C LEU A 11 5.40 -4.99 2.03
N ILE A 12 4.48 -4.11 2.43
CA ILE A 12 4.48 -2.69 2.04
C ILE A 12 5.80 -2.04 2.46
N ARG A 13 6.24 -2.26 3.71
CA ARG A 13 7.47 -1.69 4.24
C ARG A 13 8.70 -2.09 3.43
N ILE A 14 8.92 -3.38 3.21
CA ILE A 14 10.10 -3.82 2.45
C ILE A 14 10.05 -3.33 0.99
N THR A 15 8.85 -3.16 0.42
CA THR A 15 8.66 -2.60 -0.93
C THR A 15 9.06 -1.12 -0.97
N LEU A 16 8.68 -0.34 0.04
CA LEU A 16 9.10 1.06 0.20
C LEU A 16 10.62 1.20 0.42
N GLU A 17 11.23 0.22 1.10
CA GLU A 17 12.68 0.11 1.29
C GLU A 17 13.42 -0.31 -0.01
N GLY A 18 12.71 -0.54 -1.11
CA GLY A 18 13.27 -0.85 -2.43
C GLY A 18 13.47 -2.34 -2.69
N THR A 19 13.05 -3.22 -1.77
CA THR A 19 13.09 -4.67 -1.97
C THR A 19 12.04 -5.08 -3.00
N LYS A 20 12.48 -5.73 -4.08
CA LYS A 20 11.61 -6.26 -5.14
C LYS A 20 11.63 -7.77 -5.13
N MET A 21 10.45 -8.39 -5.06
CA MET A 21 10.31 -9.83 -5.25
C MET A 21 10.64 -10.22 -6.69
N SER A 22 10.86 -11.52 -6.91
CA SER A 22 10.89 -12.10 -8.26
C SER A 22 9.48 -12.15 -8.86
N TYR A 23 9.38 -12.25 -10.19
CA TYR A 23 8.12 -12.64 -10.81
C TYR A 23 7.80 -14.10 -10.49
N PRO A 24 6.51 -14.46 -10.31
CA PRO A 24 5.32 -13.62 -10.51
C PRO A 24 4.96 -12.70 -9.33
N ASP A 25 5.44 -13.00 -8.12
CA ASP A 25 5.02 -12.35 -6.85
C ASP A 25 5.21 -10.83 -6.81
N ARG A 26 6.16 -10.31 -7.60
CA ARG A 26 6.34 -8.85 -7.77
C ARG A 26 5.05 -8.14 -8.16
N TYR A 27 4.21 -8.76 -9.00
CA TYR A 27 2.94 -8.15 -9.41
C TYR A 27 2.05 -7.89 -8.20
N ASP A 28 1.88 -8.89 -7.33
CA ASP A 28 1.05 -8.77 -6.13
C ASP A 28 1.66 -7.81 -5.11
N GLN A 29 2.99 -7.82 -4.96
CA GLN A 29 3.73 -6.86 -4.13
C GLN A 29 3.48 -5.41 -4.56
N GLU A 30 3.67 -5.12 -5.86
CA GLU A 30 3.49 -3.77 -6.41
C GLU A 30 2.01 -3.35 -6.36
N ASN A 31 1.09 -4.28 -6.63
CA ASN A 31 -0.34 -4.04 -6.53
C ASN A 31 -0.76 -3.70 -5.08
N LEU A 32 -0.25 -4.42 -4.08
CA LEU A 32 -0.51 -4.13 -2.67
C LEU A 32 -0.03 -2.73 -2.29
N LEU A 33 1.19 -2.35 -2.71
CA LEU A 33 1.71 -1.00 -2.45
C LEU A 33 0.86 0.08 -3.13
N ASN A 34 0.45 -0.14 -4.38
CA ASN A 34 -0.37 0.82 -5.11
C ASN A 34 -1.75 0.98 -4.49
N LEU A 35 -2.37 -0.12 -4.04
CA LEU A 35 -3.64 -0.07 -3.32
C LEU A 35 -3.51 0.69 -2.00
N HIS A 36 -2.43 0.45 -1.25
CA HIS A 36 -2.15 1.18 -0.02
C HIS A 36 -2.01 2.69 -0.27
N LYS A 37 -1.26 3.10 -1.29
CA LYS A 37 -1.13 4.51 -1.69
C LYS A 37 -2.46 5.13 -2.10
N ALA A 38 -3.25 4.42 -2.91
CA ALA A 38 -4.57 4.90 -3.34
C ALA A 38 -5.50 5.15 -2.14
N LYS A 39 -5.51 4.23 -1.18
CA LYS A 39 -6.26 4.40 0.07
C LYS A 39 -5.82 5.67 0.81
N MET A 40 -4.52 5.85 1.04
CA MET A 40 -3.98 7.03 1.72
C MET A 40 -4.38 8.34 1.02
N SER A 41 -4.31 8.38 -0.32
CA SER A 41 -4.75 9.53 -1.10
C SER A 41 -6.25 9.81 -0.97
N LEU A 42 -7.09 8.77 -0.92
CA LEU A 42 -8.53 8.93 -0.72
C LEU A 42 -8.85 9.44 0.68
N GLU A 43 -8.19 8.92 1.72
CA GLU A 43 -8.34 9.40 3.09
C GLU A 43 -7.96 10.88 3.20
N GLN A 44 -6.82 11.28 2.61
CA GLN A 44 -6.42 12.69 2.53
C GLN A 44 -7.45 13.56 1.80
N ALA A 45 -8.01 13.09 0.68
CA ALA A 45 -9.02 13.84 -0.07
C ALA A 45 -10.32 14.01 0.72
N VAL A 46 -10.78 12.97 1.42
CA VAL A 46 -11.97 13.03 2.29
C VAL A 46 -11.75 14.00 3.44
N ASP A 47 -10.59 13.95 4.09
CA ASP A 47 -10.24 14.87 5.18
C ASP A 47 -10.23 16.33 4.72
N LEU A 48 -9.71 16.61 3.52
CA LEU A 48 -9.72 17.96 2.93
C LEU A 48 -11.12 18.44 2.57
N LEU A 49 -11.98 17.57 2.03
CA LEU A 49 -13.35 17.90 1.65
C LEU A 49 -14.31 18.03 2.84
N SER A 50 -13.93 17.50 4.00
CA SER A 50 -14.73 17.55 5.23
C SER A 50 -14.39 18.77 6.12
N GLN A 51 -13.49 19.65 5.66
CA GLN A 51 -13.23 20.96 6.26
C GLN A 51 -14.32 21.97 5.90
#